data_AF-A0A2N6CTF4-F1
#
_entry.id   AF-A0A2N6CTF4-F1
#
_cell.length_a   1.000
_cell.length_b   1.000
_cell.length_c   1.000
_cell.angle_alpha   90.00
_cell.angle_beta   90.00
_cell.angle_gamma   90.00
#
_symmetry.space_group_name_H-M   'P 1'
#
loop_
_entity.id
_entity.type
_entity.pdbx_description
1 polymer ?
#
loop_
_entity_poly.entity_id
_entity_poly.type
_entity_poly.pdbx_seq_one_letter_code
_entity_poly.pdbx_strand_id
1 'polypeptide(L)'
;MNLVESNYKINIDGSWDLEDLYVFPRSYEQVYFLVFSLLPHEDETIQERIKYAYSGFPWRGGYSAVNFYNNLKYTTPKAHRPQVLSMQYASPGWIELRLINFVAHTVEQIIKSIAETILHTNRVYNEIHKGLSERKLLRIDVKKKELELEMMHADYIEQSANTMARLVGLENLNQMHQKTGSPLKTLKILLSLYRRIRTLADYQNKGKTRL
;
A
#
# COMPACT_ATOMS: atom_id res chain seq x y z
N MET A 1 -3.35 7.59 20.10
CA MET A 1 -3.84 8.54 19.07
C MET A 1 -5.33 8.34 18.92
N ASN A 2 -6.16 9.39 19.00
CA ASN A 2 -7.62 9.24 18.93
C ASN A 2 -8.06 9.05 17.46
N LEU A 3 -8.47 7.84 17.12
CA LEU A 3 -8.89 7.45 15.76
C LEU A 3 -10.36 7.80 15.55
N VAL A 4 -10.62 9.05 15.16
CA VAL A 4 -11.98 9.54 14.92
C VAL A 4 -12.42 9.25 13.48
N GLU A 5 -13.60 8.66 13.34
CA GLU A 5 -14.27 8.46 12.06
C GLU A 5 -15.02 9.72 11.65
N SER A 6 -14.99 10.04 10.36
CA SER A 6 -15.72 11.16 9.79
C SER A 6 -15.93 10.97 8.30
N ASN A 7 -16.65 11.89 7.68
CA ASN A 7 -16.90 11.86 6.25
C ASN A 7 -15.68 12.37 5.48
N TYR A 8 -15.33 11.67 4.41
CA TYR A 8 -14.28 12.00 3.45
C TYR A 8 -14.84 11.85 2.04
N LYS A 9 -14.60 12.84 1.17
CA LYS A 9 -15.10 12.83 -0.20
C LYS A 9 -13.97 12.61 -1.18
N ILE A 10 -14.17 11.66 -2.09
CA ILE A 10 -13.33 11.45 -3.26
C ILE A 10 -14.09 12.01 -4.45
N ASN A 11 -13.51 13.00 -5.14
CA ASN A 11 -14.16 13.61 -6.30
C ASN A 11 -14.13 12.66 -7.51
N ILE A 12 -15.23 12.62 -8.26
CA ILE A 12 -15.33 11.95 -9.55
C ILE A 12 -15.35 13.04 -10.62
N ASP A 13 -14.30 13.07 -11.42
CA ASP A 13 -14.19 13.93 -12.60
C ASP A 13 -14.20 13.08 -13.87
N GLY A 14 -14.64 13.66 -14.99
CA GLY A 14 -14.74 12.95 -16.27
C GLY A 14 -15.75 11.80 -16.24
N SER A 15 -15.49 10.75 -17.03
CA SER A 15 -16.36 9.58 -17.14
C SER A 15 -15.68 8.36 -16.52
N TRP A 16 -16.30 7.81 -15.47
CA TRP A 16 -15.89 6.54 -14.87
C TRP A 16 -16.74 5.43 -15.44
N ASP A 17 -16.11 4.40 -15.99
CA ASP A 17 -16.79 3.17 -16.37
C ASP A 17 -16.91 2.20 -15.17
N LEU A 18 -17.51 1.03 -15.39
CA LEU A 18 -17.65 0.02 -14.35
C LEU A 18 -16.30 -0.51 -13.85
N GLU A 19 -15.28 -0.54 -14.71
CA GLU A 19 -13.92 -0.94 -14.32
C GLU A 19 -13.32 0.11 -13.40
N ASP A 20 -13.55 1.40 -13.67
CA ASP A 20 -13.11 2.49 -12.80
C ASP A 20 -13.72 2.40 -11.40
N LEU A 21 -15.03 2.13 -11.35
CA LEU A 21 -15.79 1.92 -10.11
C LEU A 21 -15.39 0.65 -9.35
N TYR A 22 -14.63 -0.25 -9.98
CA TYR A 22 -14.05 -1.43 -9.35
C TYR A 22 -12.60 -1.20 -8.91
N VAL A 23 -11.74 -0.78 -9.85
CA VAL A 23 -10.29 -0.68 -9.67
C VAL A 23 -9.89 0.42 -8.70
N PHE A 24 -10.49 1.60 -8.81
CA PHE A 24 -10.11 2.72 -7.96
C PHE A 24 -10.49 2.47 -6.49
N PRO A 25 -11.77 2.15 -6.14
CA PRO A 25 -12.13 1.90 -4.75
C PRO A 25 -11.34 0.73 -4.15
N ARG A 26 -11.09 -0.32 -4.94
CA ARG A 26 -10.29 -1.46 -4.47
C ARG A 26 -8.83 -1.08 -4.19
N SER A 27 -8.20 -0.30 -5.07
CA SER A 27 -6.83 0.16 -4.87
C SER A 27 -6.74 1.09 -3.67
N TYR A 28 -7.70 2.02 -3.54
CA TYR A 28 -7.80 2.94 -2.40
C TYR A 28 -7.95 2.19 -1.08
N GLU A 29 -8.88 1.24 -0.99
CA GLU A 29 -9.11 0.42 0.20
C GLU A 29 -7.82 -0.32 0.63
N GLN A 30 -7.06 -0.86 -0.33
CA GLN A 30 -5.82 -1.58 -0.05
C GLN A 30 -4.70 -0.65 0.46
N VAL A 31 -4.57 0.55 -0.11
CA VAL A 31 -3.60 1.55 0.37
C VAL A 31 -4.01 2.05 1.76
N TYR A 32 -5.30 2.33 1.98
CA TYR A 32 -5.86 2.73 3.27
C TYR A 32 -5.54 1.72 4.38
N PHE A 33 -5.80 0.42 4.17
CA PHE A 33 -5.52 -0.58 5.21
C PHE A 33 -4.04 -0.75 5.51
N LEU A 34 -3.17 -0.58 4.50
CA LEU A 34 -1.73 -0.58 4.75
C LEU A 34 -1.34 0.61 5.62
N VAL A 35 -1.74 1.82 5.24
CA VAL A 35 -1.44 3.04 6.00
C VAL A 35 -1.96 2.93 7.43
N PHE A 36 -3.20 2.47 7.62
CA PHE A 36 -3.76 2.20 8.95
C PHE A 36 -2.87 1.24 9.76
N SER A 37 -2.38 0.15 9.15
CA SER A 37 -1.54 -0.84 9.83
C SER A 37 -0.15 -0.33 10.24
N LEU A 38 0.28 0.80 9.68
CA LEU A 38 1.55 1.45 9.99
C LEU A 38 1.42 2.49 11.11
N LEU A 39 0.20 2.89 11.47
CA LEU A 39 -0.03 3.78 12.59
C LEU A 39 0.26 3.10 13.92
N PRO A 40 0.65 3.87 14.96
CA PRO A 40 0.68 3.37 16.32
C PRO A 40 -0.75 3.09 16.80
N HIS A 41 -0.97 1.89 17.36
CA HIS A 41 -2.26 1.46 17.93
C HIS A 41 -2.07 1.18 19.42
N GLU A 42 -2.98 1.63 20.26
CA GLU A 42 -2.95 1.34 21.72
C GLU A 42 -3.60 -0.02 22.02
N ASP A 43 -4.52 -0.48 21.17
CA ASP A 43 -5.22 -1.76 21.30
C ASP A 43 -4.30 -2.95 20.93
N GLU A 44 -4.02 -3.81 21.91
CA GLU A 44 -3.18 -5.00 21.76
C GLU A 44 -3.72 -5.99 20.72
N THR A 45 -5.05 -6.16 20.64
CA THR A 45 -5.68 -7.06 19.66
C THR A 45 -5.43 -6.57 18.23
N ILE A 46 -5.49 -5.26 18.00
CA ILE A 46 -5.14 -4.68 16.70
C ILE A 46 -3.66 -4.91 16.39
N GLN A 47 -2.77 -4.66 17.36
CA GLN A 47 -1.33 -4.88 17.19
C GLN A 47 -1.00 -6.34 16.84
N GLU A 48 -1.62 -7.31 17.53
CA GLU A 48 -1.45 -8.74 17.27
C GLU A 48 -1.93 -9.13 15.86
N ARG A 49 -3.11 -8.65 15.45
CA ARG A 49 -3.63 -8.89 14.10
C ARG A 49 -2.72 -8.31 13.02
N ILE A 50 -2.16 -7.12 13.25
CA ILE A 50 -1.17 -6.52 12.35
C ILE A 50 0.08 -7.40 12.29
N LYS A 51 0.64 -7.80 13.43
CA LYS A 51 1.82 -8.67 13.49
C LYS A 51 1.57 -9.99 12.73
N TYR A 52 0.40 -10.60 12.93
CA TYR A 52 -0.01 -11.80 12.20
C TYR A 52 -0.10 -11.57 10.68
N ALA A 53 -0.74 -10.48 10.24
CA ALA A 53 -0.86 -10.14 8.83
C ALA A 53 0.49 -9.96 8.12
N TYR A 54 1.49 -9.38 8.79
CA TYR A 54 2.82 -9.15 8.24
C TYR A 54 3.72 -10.41 8.27
N SER A 55 3.58 -11.25 9.30
CA SER A 55 4.38 -12.48 9.46
C SER A 55 3.89 -13.65 8.60
N GLY A 56 2.59 -13.69 8.28
CA GLY A 56 1.93 -14.85 7.68
C GLY A 56 2.28 -15.16 6.22
N PHE A 57 3.06 -14.33 5.52
CA PHE A 57 3.27 -14.50 4.08
C PHE A 57 4.74 -14.70 3.67
N PRO A 58 5.03 -15.70 2.84
CA PRO A 58 6.37 -15.93 2.28
C PRO A 58 6.68 -15.02 1.06
N TRP A 59 5.75 -14.14 0.66
CA TRP A 59 5.92 -13.18 -0.45
C TRP A 59 6.52 -13.81 -1.73
N ARG A 60 5.95 -14.95 -2.14
CA ARG A 60 6.45 -15.76 -3.28
C ARG A 60 5.94 -15.30 -4.65
N GLY A 61 5.04 -14.30 -4.68
CA GLY A 61 4.49 -13.78 -5.93
C GLY A 61 3.20 -12.98 -5.74
N GLY A 62 2.45 -12.78 -6.84
CA GLY A 62 1.24 -11.95 -6.87
C GLY A 62 0.13 -12.42 -5.92
N TYR A 63 -0.04 -13.73 -5.76
CA TYR A 63 -1.01 -14.31 -4.82
C TYR A 63 -0.74 -13.91 -3.36
N SER A 64 0.55 -13.80 -2.97
CA SER A 64 0.92 -13.36 -1.62
C SER A 64 0.51 -11.92 -1.36
N ALA A 65 0.62 -11.04 -2.37
CA ALA A 65 0.18 -9.65 -2.23
C ALA A 65 -1.34 -9.57 -2.01
N VAL A 66 -2.14 -10.29 -2.80
CA VAL A 66 -3.62 -10.29 -2.66
C VAL A 66 -4.04 -10.70 -1.25
N ASN A 67 -3.50 -11.81 -0.74
CA ASN A 67 -3.84 -12.29 0.60
C ASN A 67 -3.35 -11.37 1.71
N PHE A 68 -2.18 -10.75 1.55
CA PHE A 68 -1.69 -9.76 2.51
C PHE A 68 -2.68 -8.60 2.71
N TYR A 69 -3.15 -7.95 1.64
CA TYR A 69 -4.12 -6.86 1.79
C TYR A 69 -5.50 -7.34 2.25
N ASN A 70 -5.90 -8.56 1.87
CA ASN A 70 -7.12 -9.16 2.42
C ASN A 70 -7.01 -9.36 3.93
N ASN A 71 -5.85 -9.77 4.45
CA ASN A 71 -5.62 -9.89 5.89
C ASN A 71 -5.57 -8.52 6.58
N LEU A 72 -4.93 -7.52 5.96
CA LEU A 72 -4.90 -6.15 6.49
C LEU A 72 -6.29 -5.54 6.67
N LYS A 73 -7.25 -5.86 5.79
CA LYS A 73 -8.66 -5.48 5.99
C LYS A 73 -9.20 -5.92 7.35
N TYR A 74 -8.80 -7.09 7.82
CA TYR A 74 -9.28 -7.65 9.09
C TYR A 74 -8.50 -7.16 10.32
N THR A 75 -7.35 -6.51 10.14
CA THR A 75 -6.66 -5.81 11.23
C THR A 75 -7.36 -4.51 11.59
N THR A 76 -8.09 -3.92 10.65
CA THR A 76 -8.88 -2.70 10.84
C THR A 76 -10.26 -3.07 11.43
N PRO A 77 -10.65 -2.53 12.60
CA PRO A 77 -12.00 -2.70 13.16
C PRO A 77 -13.08 -2.33 12.15
N LYS A 78 -14.23 -3.01 12.15
CA LYS A 78 -15.29 -2.81 11.14
C LYS A 78 -15.74 -1.34 11.03
N ALA A 79 -15.84 -0.64 12.16
CA ALA A 79 -16.23 0.76 12.21
C ALA A 79 -15.23 1.67 11.45
N HIS A 80 -13.93 1.37 11.58
CA HIS A 80 -12.83 2.15 10.98
C HIS A 80 -12.56 1.83 9.50
N ARG A 81 -13.27 0.87 8.90
CA ARG A 81 -13.11 0.52 7.48
C ARG A 81 -13.83 1.55 6.60
N PRO A 82 -13.30 1.88 5.41
CA PRO A 82 -14.03 2.69 4.44
C PRO A 82 -15.42 2.12 4.17
N GLN A 83 -16.46 2.92 4.41
CA GLN A 83 -17.86 2.60 4.10
C GLN A 83 -18.42 3.70 3.19
N VAL A 84 -19.02 3.32 2.07
CA VAL A 84 -19.72 4.28 1.20
C VAL A 84 -20.99 4.75 1.90
N LEU A 85 -21.10 6.05 2.11
CA LEU A 85 -22.32 6.70 2.63
C LEU A 85 -23.23 7.15 1.50
N SER A 86 -22.66 7.82 0.51
CA SER A 86 -23.38 8.34 -0.64
C SER A 86 -22.45 8.36 -1.85
N MET A 87 -23.03 8.35 -3.05
CA MET A 87 -22.29 8.54 -4.29
C MET A 87 -23.14 9.33 -5.26
N GLN A 88 -22.58 10.39 -5.83
CA GLN A 88 -23.16 11.11 -6.96
C GLN A 88 -22.28 10.85 -8.18
N TYR A 89 -22.85 10.12 -9.14
CA TYR A 89 -22.22 9.91 -10.45
C TYR A 89 -22.58 11.06 -11.40
N ALA A 90 -21.70 11.32 -12.38
CA ALA A 90 -21.63 12.46 -13.31
C ALA A 90 -20.76 13.63 -12.86
N SER A 91 -19.81 14.03 -13.72
CA SER A 91 -18.80 15.05 -13.46
C SER A 91 -19.39 16.47 -13.40
N PRO A 92 -19.17 17.25 -12.33
CA PRO A 92 -18.46 16.87 -11.10
C PRO A 92 -19.34 16.01 -10.17
N GLY A 93 -18.80 14.86 -9.76
CA GLY A 93 -19.45 13.91 -8.86
C GLY A 93 -18.57 13.57 -7.65
N TRP A 94 -19.01 12.66 -6.79
CA TRP A 94 -18.22 12.21 -5.64
C TRP A 94 -18.59 10.82 -5.13
N ILE A 95 -17.66 10.20 -4.41
CA ILE A 95 -17.90 9.09 -3.49
C ILE A 95 -17.67 9.62 -2.08
N GLU A 96 -18.71 9.62 -1.25
CA GLU A 96 -18.60 9.98 0.16
C GLU A 96 -18.39 8.73 1.01
N LEU A 97 -17.32 8.74 1.79
CA LEU A 97 -16.90 7.63 2.63
C LEU A 97 -16.97 8.04 4.11
N ARG A 98 -17.38 7.13 4.98
CA ARG A 98 -17.08 7.17 6.42
C ARG A 98 -15.84 6.35 6.70
N LEU A 99 -14.81 6.96 7.28
CA LEU A 99 -13.53 6.34 7.62
C LEU A 99 -12.71 7.23 8.56
N ILE A 100 -11.51 6.80 8.95
CA ILE A 100 -10.58 7.62 9.75
C ILE A 100 -9.95 8.69 8.86
N ASN A 101 -10.30 9.95 9.06
CA ASN A 101 -9.83 11.04 8.20
C ASN A 101 -8.30 11.15 8.17
N PHE A 102 -7.62 10.98 9.31
CA PHE A 102 -6.16 11.03 9.33
C PHE A 102 -5.51 10.05 8.33
N VAL A 103 -6.04 8.82 8.27
CA VAL A 103 -5.57 7.80 7.32
C VAL A 103 -5.90 8.24 5.89
N ALA A 104 -7.11 8.74 5.64
CA ALA A 104 -7.54 9.24 4.34
C ALA A 104 -6.61 10.33 3.79
N HIS A 105 -6.30 11.34 4.61
CA HIS A 105 -5.43 12.44 4.23
C HIS A 105 -3.99 11.95 4.04
N THR A 106 -3.53 10.99 4.83
CA THR A 106 -2.20 10.38 4.62
C THR A 106 -2.14 9.67 3.27
N VAL A 107 -3.17 8.91 2.91
CA VAL A 107 -3.29 8.24 1.60
C VAL A 107 -3.31 9.27 0.47
N GLU A 108 -4.09 10.33 0.61
CA GLU A 108 -4.16 11.45 -0.34
C GLU A 108 -2.80 12.10 -0.58
N GLN A 109 -2.06 12.44 0.49
CA GLN A 109 -0.73 13.06 0.38
C GLN A 109 0.27 12.13 -0.34
N ILE A 110 0.23 10.84 -0.05
CA ILE A 110 1.08 9.85 -0.74
C ILE A 110 0.73 9.80 -2.23
N ILE A 111 -0.57 9.80 -2.58
CA ILE A 111 -1.01 9.75 -3.98
C ILE A 111 -0.59 11.02 -4.73
N LYS A 112 -0.80 12.21 -4.14
CA LYS A 112 -0.37 13.51 -4.70
C LYS A 112 1.13 13.52 -4.99
N SER A 113 1.95 13.15 -4.00
CA SER A 113 3.40 13.09 -4.13
C SER A 113 3.86 12.14 -5.24
N ILE A 114 3.22 10.96 -5.35
CA ILE A 114 3.53 10.01 -6.42
C ILE A 114 3.02 10.49 -7.78
N ALA A 115 1.87 11.17 -7.86
CA ALA A 115 1.35 11.70 -9.12
C ALA A 115 2.32 12.70 -9.75
N GLU A 116 2.92 13.58 -8.93
CA GLU A 116 3.93 14.57 -9.35
C GLU A 116 5.26 13.93 -9.78
N THR A 117 5.63 12.80 -9.17
CA THR A 117 6.93 12.13 -9.39
C THR A 117 6.83 10.82 -10.18
N ILE A 118 5.67 10.55 -10.79
CA ILE A 118 5.29 9.20 -11.27
C ILE A 118 6.30 8.58 -12.24
N LEU A 119 6.88 9.38 -13.13
CA LEU A 119 7.87 8.92 -14.12
C LEU A 119 9.18 8.50 -13.46
N HIS A 120 9.66 9.28 -12.50
CA HIS A 120 10.88 8.95 -11.75
C HIS A 120 10.67 7.71 -10.89
N THR A 121 9.57 7.68 -10.12
CA THR A 121 9.27 6.54 -9.24
C THR A 121 9.06 5.25 -10.04
N ASN A 122 8.44 5.32 -11.23
CA ASN A 122 8.29 4.16 -12.12
C ASN A 122 9.65 3.63 -12.59
N ARG A 123 10.59 4.50 -12.93
CA ARG A 123 11.94 4.10 -13.34
C ARG A 123 12.66 3.36 -12.23
N VAL A 124 12.69 3.93 -11.02
CA VAL A 124 13.31 3.32 -9.84
C VAL A 124 12.64 1.98 -9.49
N TYR A 125 11.31 1.92 -9.52
CA TYR A 125 10.57 0.67 -9.33
C TYR A 125 11.00 -0.42 -10.32
N ASN A 126 11.09 -0.08 -11.61
CA ASN A 126 11.46 -1.02 -12.66
C ASN A 126 12.92 -1.51 -12.51
N GLU A 127 13.84 -0.62 -12.16
CA GLU A 127 15.24 -0.95 -11.89
C GLU A 127 15.36 -1.92 -10.70
N ILE A 128 14.69 -1.61 -9.58
CA ILE A 128 14.70 -2.47 -8.40
C ILE A 128 14.07 -3.84 -8.70
N HIS A 129 12.92 -3.85 -9.39
CA HIS A 129 12.23 -5.09 -9.75
C HIS A 129 13.08 -5.96 -10.68
N LYS A 130 13.77 -5.36 -11.66
CA LYS A 130 14.72 -6.04 -12.53
C LYS A 130 15.87 -6.64 -11.72
N GLY A 131 16.49 -5.87 -10.82
CA GLY A 131 17.60 -6.37 -10.02
C GLY A 131 17.19 -7.47 -9.03
N LEU A 132 15.96 -7.44 -8.49
CA LEU A 132 15.41 -8.57 -7.71
C LEU A 132 15.20 -9.81 -8.58
N SER A 133 14.76 -9.64 -9.83
CA SER A 133 14.57 -10.74 -10.78
C SER A 133 15.89 -11.42 -11.11
N GLU A 134 16.91 -10.65 -11.48
CA GLU A 134 18.26 -11.14 -11.82
C GLU A 134 18.90 -11.91 -10.66
N ARG A 135 18.66 -11.45 -9.42
CA ARG A 135 19.13 -12.10 -8.18
C ARG A 135 18.23 -13.25 -7.71
N LYS A 136 17.17 -13.58 -8.46
CA LYS A 136 16.20 -14.63 -8.13
C LYS A 136 15.50 -14.41 -6.77
N LEU A 137 15.35 -13.14 -6.36
CA LEU A 137 14.74 -12.75 -5.08
C LEU A 137 13.20 -12.63 -5.15
N LEU A 138 12.62 -12.61 -6.35
CA LEU A 138 11.17 -12.46 -6.53
C LEU A 138 10.36 -13.71 -6.17
N ARG A 139 10.89 -14.90 -6.45
CA ARG A 139 10.21 -16.18 -6.24
C ARG A 139 11.17 -17.16 -5.57
N ILE A 140 10.98 -17.39 -4.28
CA ILE A 140 11.80 -18.32 -3.50
C ILE A 140 10.88 -19.29 -2.78
N ASP A 141 10.93 -20.56 -3.17
CA ASP A 141 10.01 -21.59 -2.64
C ASP A 141 10.50 -22.21 -1.33
N VAL A 142 11.81 -22.12 -1.06
CA VAL A 142 12.47 -22.75 0.08
C VAL A 142 13.00 -21.71 1.05
N LYS A 143 12.56 -21.75 2.32
CA LYS A 143 12.92 -20.78 3.36
C LYS A 143 14.44 -20.68 3.61
N LYS A 144 15.16 -21.80 3.58
CA LYS A 144 16.63 -21.83 3.72
C LYS A 144 17.32 -21.04 2.59
N LYS A 145 16.88 -21.27 1.34
CA LYS A 145 17.38 -20.58 0.16
C LYS A 145 17.03 -19.10 0.16
N GLU A 146 15.88 -18.74 0.72
CA GLU A 146 15.48 -17.34 0.92
C GLU A 146 16.45 -16.64 1.86
N LEU A 147 16.74 -17.23 3.02
CA LEU A 147 17.71 -16.68 3.96
C LEU A 147 19.12 -16.55 3.35
N GLU A 148 19.59 -17.57 2.63
CA GLU A 148 20.90 -17.54 1.96
C GLU A 148 20.99 -16.42 0.91
N LEU A 149 19.96 -16.26 0.07
CA LEU A 149 19.91 -15.21 -0.95
C LEU A 149 19.75 -13.81 -0.34
N GLU A 150 18.97 -13.68 0.73
CA GLU A 150 18.85 -12.43 1.48
C GLU A 150 20.18 -12.02 2.08
N MET A 151 20.91 -12.93 2.73
CA MET A 151 22.24 -12.64 3.26
C MET A 151 23.24 -12.26 2.16
N MET A 152 23.21 -12.95 1.03
CA MET A 152 24.09 -12.66 -0.12
C MET A 152 23.84 -11.29 -0.75
N HIS A 153 22.62 -10.77 -0.66
CA HIS A 153 22.21 -9.52 -1.31
C HIS A 153 21.68 -8.48 -0.32
N ALA A 154 22.09 -8.56 0.95
CA ALA A 154 21.57 -7.74 2.04
C ALA A 154 21.67 -6.24 1.72
N ASP A 155 22.84 -5.76 1.28
CA ASP A 155 23.05 -4.35 0.95
C ASP A 155 22.12 -3.86 -0.15
N TYR A 156 21.95 -4.66 -1.21
CA TYR A 156 21.06 -4.30 -2.32
C TYR A 156 19.60 -4.24 -1.86
N ILE A 157 19.17 -5.19 -1.03
CA ILE A 157 17.81 -5.26 -0.49
C ILE A 157 17.54 -4.05 0.41
N GLU A 158 18.45 -3.75 1.33
CA GLU A 158 18.35 -2.62 2.25
C GLU A 158 18.33 -1.29 1.51
N GLN A 159 19.25 -1.07 0.57
CA GLN A 159 19.27 0.15 -0.24
C GLN A 159 17.99 0.32 -1.07
N SER A 160 17.50 -0.77 -1.66
CA SER A 160 16.26 -0.78 -2.43
C SER A 160 15.04 -0.49 -1.55
N ALA A 161 14.97 -1.07 -0.35
CA ALA A 161 13.90 -0.82 0.62
C ALA A 161 13.89 0.64 1.05
N ASN A 162 15.05 1.17 1.44
CA ASN A 162 15.23 2.57 1.81
C ASN A 162 14.86 3.54 0.69
N THR A 163 15.23 3.22 -0.55
CA THR A 163 14.89 4.04 -1.71
C THR A 163 13.38 4.05 -1.95
N MET A 164 12.75 2.87 -1.98
CA MET A 164 11.30 2.78 -2.18
C MET A 164 10.52 3.44 -1.06
N ALA A 165 10.92 3.24 0.20
CA ALA A 165 10.24 3.82 1.36
C ALA A 165 10.26 5.36 1.31
N ARG A 166 11.41 5.97 0.98
CA ARG A 166 11.51 7.41 0.75
C ARG A 166 10.59 7.89 -0.37
N LEU A 167 10.54 7.19 -1.49
CA LEU A 167 9.69 7.56 -2.62
C LEU A 167 8.19 7.53 -2.27
N VAL A 168 7.75 6.60 -1.41
CA VAL A 168 6.34 6.52 -0.97
C VAL A 168 6.07 7.29 0.32
N GLY A 169 7.02 8.08 0.82
CA GLY A 169 6.85 8.90 2.04
C GLY A 169 6.76 8.10 3.34
N LEU A 170 7.36 6.91 3.41
CA LEU A 170 7.41 6.08 4.61
C LEU A 170 8.80 6.18 5.27
N GLU A 171 8.88 6.87 6.41
CA GLU A 171 10.17 7.17 7.06
C GLU A 171 10.66 6.08 8.02
N ASN A 172 9.78 5.24 8.56
CA ASN A 172 10.13 4.26 9.59
C ASN A 172 10.15 2.80 9.09
N LEU A 173 11.17 2.48 8.28
CA LEU A 173 11.40 1.14 7.77
C LEU A 173 11.68 0.10 8.85
N ASN A 174 12.32 0.49 9.96
CA ASN A 174 12.67 -0.41 11.05
C ASN A 174 11.43 -1.09 11.63
N GLN A 175 10.33 -0.35 11.81
CA GLN A 175 9.07 -0.95 12.26
C GLN A 175 8.52 -1.97 11.24
N MET A 176 8.64 -1.69 9.94
CA MET A 176 8.21 -2.64 8.91
C MET A 176 9.09 -3.89 8.90
N HIS A 177 10.42 -3.75 8.97
CA HIS A 177 11.36 -4.86 9.08
C HIS A 177 11.09 -5.74 10.30
N GLN A 178 10.78 -5.13 11.45
CA GLN A 178 10.40 -5.87 12.66
C GLN A 178 9.09 -6.64 12.47
N LYS A 179 8.08 -6.04 11.81
CA LYS A 179 6.80 -6.70 11.54
C LYS A 179 6.92 -7.85 10.54
N THR A 180 7.75 -7.69 9.50
CA THR A 180 7.94 -8.71 8.45
C THR A 180 8.96 -9.79 8.83
N GLY A 181 9.89 -9.46 9.73
CA GLY A 181 11.06 -10.28 10.05
C GLY A 181 12.05 -10.42 8.88
N SER A 182 11.95 -9.61 7.83
CA SER A 182 12.82 -9.68 6.65
C SER A 182 12.82 -8.37 5.84
N PRO A 183 14.00 -7.77 5.59
CA PRO A 183 14.14 -6.65 4.66
C PRO A 183 13.60 -6.92 3.26
N LEU A 184 13.76 -8.13 2.74
CA LEU A 184 13.24 -8.52 1.43
C LEU A 184 11.71 -8.50 1.41
N LYS A 185 11.06 -9.03 2.44
CA LYS A 185 9.60 -8.98 2.56
C LYS A 185 9.09 -7.54 2.65
N THR A 186 9.77 -6.69 3.42
CA THR A 186 9.45 -5.25 3.47
C THR A 186 9.57 -4.61 2.10
N LEU A 187 10.67 -4.85 1.37
CA LEU A 187 10.83 -4.35 0.01
C LEU A 187 9.70 -4.83 -0.91
N LYS A 188 9.32 -6.11 -0.85
CA LYS A 188 8.21 -6.65 -1.64
C LYS A 188 6.86 -6.00 -1.29
N ILE A 189 6.61 -5.67 -0.02
CA ILE A 189 5.45 -4.89 0.40
C ILE A 189 5.47 -3.51 -0.24
N LEU A 190 6.61 -2.80 -0.18
CA LEU A 190 6.75 -1.46 -0.74
C LEU A 190 6.54 -1.42 -2.25
N LEU A 191 7.13 -2.39 -2.98
CA LEU A 191 6.89 -2.56 -4.42
C LEU A 191 5.41 -2.85 -4.71
N SER A 192 4.76 -3.63 -3.85
CA SER A 192 3.33 -3.94 -4.00
C SER A 192 2.42 -2.76 -3.68
N LEU A 193 2.80 -1.93 -2.70
CA LEU A 193 2.14 -0.68 -2.34
C LEU A 193 2.25 0.31 -3.50
N TYR A 194 3.46 0.52 -4.02
CA TYR A 194 3.69 1.44 -5.12
C TYR A 194 2.81 1.13 -6.33
N ARG A 195 2.65 -0.13 -6.74
CA ARG A 195 1.76 -0.50 -7.85
C ARG A 195 0.32 0.00 -7.67
N ARG A 196 -0.19 0.02 -6.42
CA ARG A 196 -1.55 0.49 -6.10
C ARG A 196 -1.62 2.01 -6.06
N ILE A 197 -0.63 2.65 -5.45
CA ILE A 197 -0.54 4.11 -5.46
C ILE A 197 -0.43 4.62 -6.89
N ARG A 198 0.38 3.96 -7.74
CA ARG A 198 0.49 4.27 -9.15
C ARG A 198 -0.85 4.20 -9.87
N THR A 199 -1.65 3.15 -9.63
CA THR A 199 -3.01 3.07 -10.15
C THR A 199 -3.83 4.29 -9.75
N LEU A 200 -3.80 4.70 -8.48
CA LEU A 200 -4.55 5.87 -8.00
C LEU A 200 -4.02 7.19 -8.58
N ALA A 201 -2.71 7.35 -8.64
CA ALA A 201 -2.03 8.49 -9.22
C ALA A 201 -2.31 8.63 -10.73
N ASP A 202 -2.44 7.53 -11.46
CA ASP A 202 -2.84 7.54 -12.87
C ASP A 202 -4.26 8.10 -13.05
N TYR A 203 -5.19 7.88 -12.11
CA TYR A 203 -6.52 8.49 -12.17
C TYR A 203 -6.44 10.00 -12.00
N GLN A 204 -5.62 10.47 -11.06
CA GLN A 204 -5.39 11.90 -10.84
C GLN A 204 -4.73 12.55 -12.07
N ASN A 205 -3.68 11.94 -12.61
CA ASN A 205 -2.97 12.44 -13.79
C ASN A 205 -3.82 12.43 -15.07
N LYS A 206 -4.80 11.51 -15.17
CA LYS A 206 -5.80 11.50 -16.25
C LYS A 206 -6.98 12.46 -16.01
N GLY A 207 -7.00 13.18 -14.90
CA GLY A 207 -8.09 14.08 -14.53
C GLY A 207 -9.40 13.38 -14.23
N LYS A 208 -9.38 12.09 -13.85
CA LYS A 208 -10.57 11.33 -13.43
C LYS A 208 -10.95 11.56 -11.97
N THR A 209 -10.02 12.06 -11.15
CA THR A 209 -10.27 12.38 -9.75
C THR A 209 -9.35 13.50 -9.30
N ARG A 210 -9.77 14.19 -8.25
CA ARG A 210 -8.93 15.08 -7.46
C ARG A 210 -9.05 14.64 -6.02
N LEU A 211 -8.02 13.90 -5.61
CA LEU A 211 -7.66 13.72 -4.21
C LEU A 211 -6.87 14.98 -3.81
#